data_AF-A0A954QDU1-F1
#
_entry.id   AF-A0A954QDU1-F1
#
_cell.length_a   1.000
_cell.length_b   1.000
_cell.length_c   1.000
_cell.angle_alpha   90.00
_cell.angle_beta   90.00
_cell.angle_gamma   90.00
#
_symmetry.space_group_name_H-M   'P 1'
#
loop_
_entity.id
_entity.type
_entity.pdbx_description
1 polymer ?
#
loop_
_entity_poly.entity_id
_entity_poly.type
_entity_poly.pdbx_seq_one_letter_code
_entity_poly.pdbx_strand_id
1 'polypeptide(L)'
;MPLYLTFGLFFLYPLWVSPNLSEQSDLVTSWRVFTFPLAAGLVTLTLIPAVRCGSSFVRKNGTPWEWPWYPWPVFVFLALGVCLRSYVLTLSFQAAHGLETSFSPYYLAPFFFAVLVLLSEIGFVEHSRRLQRFVLTFAPALLILSVPVGTGKPFESFLGSVVEHVGSPFWIALLGLGGFYGYLWTRGVKEAEFACMAALLLAIHVGPRTVDFDSVTVSQWWPLVVIGTIQAIRTAVLKSSLRFVIAGSSLIAAISCLTQDGWFTSHHGAIPLHLVAVLLLCTGFLFTDRFALFVRRLCPLAIVLPAMIMAIAGNRFGVSELLRVVYVAVISGIAFGCWLATRERLWQLAMIVNAASIAIAMSIWLHTGVQHVIPPRALAALVGGILCFVIAALISALKAGFGKQLRRWFDDAWRPLPPRFEEDRSS
;
A
#
# COMPACT_ATOMS: atom_id res chain seq x y z
N MET A 1 32.76 3.90 26.52
CA MET A 1 32.79 2.70 25.64
C MET A 1 32.56 3.04 24.16
N PRO A 2 31.46 3.70 23.73
CA PRO A 2 31.19 3.91 22.30
C PRO A 2 32.29 4.67 21.56
N LEU A 3 32.85 5.72 22.18
CA LEU A 3 33.98 6.49 21.64
C LEU A 3 35.20 5.61 21.32
N TYR A 4 35.59 4.72 22.25
CA TYR A 4 36.72 3.82 22.07
C TYR A 4 36.45 2.77 20.99
N LEU A 5 35.22 2.26 20.89
CA LEU A 5 34.82 1.36 19.80
C LEU A 5 34.94 2.05 18.45
N THR A 6 34.49 3.30 18.35
CA THR A 6 34.64 4.09 17.13
C THR A 6 36.11 4.28 16.78
N PHE A 7 36.97 4.66 17.72
CA PHE A 7 38.42 4.75 17.46
C PHE A 7 39.01 3.41 17.03
N GLY A 8 38.66 2.31 17.71
CA GLY A 8 39.05 0.96 17.31
C GLY A 8 38.66 0.68 15.86
N LEU A 9 37.44 1.05 15.46
CA LEU A 9 36.98 0.92 14.08
C LEU A 9 37.82 1.78 13.10
N PHE A 10 38.17 3.02 13.43
CA PHE A 10 38.98 3.87 12.54
C PHE A 10 40.41 3.36 12.32
N PHE A 11 41.03 2.81 13.38
CA PHE A 11 42.44 2.42 13.36
C PHE A 11 42.67 0.95 13.04
N LEU A 12 41.85 0.03 13.57
CA LEU A 12 42.05 -1.41 13.39
C LEU A 12 41.40 -1.95 12.12
N TYR A 13 40.30 -1.34 11.65
CA TYR A 13 39.60 -1.84 10.46
C TYR A 13 40.44 -1.79 9.18
N PRO A 14 41.19 -0.71 8.87
CA PRO A 14 42.06 -0.68 7.69
C PRO A 14 43.14 -1.78 7.73
N LEU A 15 43.62 -2.17 8.91
CA LEU A 15 44.59 -3.27 9.05
C LEU A 15 43.95 -4.60 8.65
N TRP A 16 42.67 -4.81 8.96
CA TRP A 16 41.92 -6.00 8.57
C TRP A 16 41.57 -6.05 7.07
N VAL A 17 41.41 -4.89 6.42
CA VAL A 17 41.14 -4.77 4.98
C VAL A 17 42.41 -4.93 4.13
N SER A 18 43.59 -4.70 4.71
CA SER A 18 44.86 -4.66 3.97
C SER A 18 45.13 -5.94 3.16
N PRO A 19 45.24 -5.85 1.81
CA PRO A 19 45.46 -7.01 0.95
C PRO A 19 46.84 -7.64 1.13
N ASN A 20 47.84 -6.88 1.60
CA ASN A 20 49.20 -7.37 1.81
C ASN A 20 49.30 -8.46 2.90
N LEU A 21 48.26 -8.61 3.72
CA LEU A 21 48.20 -9.66 4.75
C LEU A 21 47.52 -10.94 4.25
N SER A 22 46.91 -10.93 3.06
CA SER A 22 46.21 -12.08 2.52
C SER A 22 46.04 -11.95 1.01
N GLU A 23 46.65 -12.85 0.22
CA GLU A 23 46.43 -13.00 -1.22
C GLU A 23 44.92 -13.19 -1.52
N GLN A 24 44.18 -12.10 -1.68
CA GLN A 24 42.73 -12.11 -1.81
C GLN A 24 42.31 -11.40 -3.09
N SER A 25 41.27 -11.93 -3.73
CA SER A 25 40.64 -11.31 -4.88
C SER A 25 40.08 -9.92 -4.54
N ASP A 26 40.15 -8.99 -5.49
CA ASP A 26 39.64 -7.61 -5.37
C ASP A 26 38.19 -7.53 -4.89
N LEU A 27 37.36 -8.51 -5.27
CA LEU A 27 35.95 -8.59 -4.86
C LEU A 27 35.80 -8.78 -3.34
N VAL A 28 36.63 -9.64 -2.73
CA VAL A 28 36.58 -9.89 -1.28
C VAL A 28 36.98 -8.64 -0.51
N THR A 29 38.04 -7.95 -0.96
CA THR A 29 38.44 -6.65 -0.40
C THR A 29 37.29 -5.65 -0.49
N SER A 30 36.56 -5.66 -1.60
CA SER A 30 35.41 -4.77 -1.82
C SER A 30 34.26 -5.02 -0.86
N TRP A 31 33.91 -6.28 -0.63
CA TRP A 31 32.94 -6.67 0.39
C TRP A 31 33.37 -6.23 1.80
N ARG A 32 34.67 -6.36 2.13
CA ARG A 32 35.19 -5.88 3.42
C ARG A 32 35.12 -4.37 3.55
N VAL A 33 35.39 -3.60 2.49
CA VAL A 33 35.22 -2.15 2.54
C VAL A 33 33.73 -1.80 2.71
N PHE A 34 32.84 -2.49 2.01
CA PHE A 34 31.39 -2.31 2.11
C PHE A 34 30.83 -2.58 3.52
N THR A 35 31.42 -3.48 4.30
CA THR A 35 30.97 -3.74 5.68
C THR A 35 31.37 -2.65 6.69
N PHE A 36 32.21 -1.68 6.33
CA PHE A 36 32.69 -0.64 7.25
C PHE A 36 31.57 0.27 7.77
N PRO A 37 30.72 0.89 6.92
CA PRO A 37 29.60 1.71 7.39
C PRO A 37 28.59 0.92 8.21
N LEU A 38 28.38 -0.37 7.89
CA LEU A 38 27.53 -1.26 8.67
C LEU A 38 28.07 -1.44 10.09
N ALA A 39 29.37 -1.76 10.22
CA ALA A 39 30.04 -1.87 11.50
C ALA A 39 30.00 -0.54 12.28
N ALA A 40 30.22 0.60 11.60
CA ALA A 40 30.07 1.92 12.19
C ALA A 40 28.65 2.16 12.73
N GLY A 41 27.62 1.77 11.96
CA GLY A 41 26.22 1.86 12.39
C GLY A 41 25.97 1.05 13.66
N LEU A 42 26.46 -0.19 13.73
CA LEU A 42 26.35 -1.02 14.93
C LEU A 42 27.03 -0.39 16.15
N VAL A 43 28.23 0.18 15.98
CA VAL A 43 28.92 0.92 17.04
C VAL A 43 28.12 2.15 17.46
N THR A 44 27.52 2.90 16.52
CA THR A 44 26.65 4.03 16.83
C THR A 44 25.41 3.62 17.63
N LEU A 45 24.83 2.45 17.37
CA LEU A 45 23.69 1.93 18.16
C LEU A 45 24.07 1.63 19.62
N THR A 46 25.36 1.44 19.95
CA THR A 46 25.80 1.31 21.35
C THR A 46 25.62 2.61 22.18
N LEU A 47 25.24 3.72 21.53
CA LEU A 47 24.86 4.97 22.21
C LEU A 47 23.42 4.96 22.74
N ILE A 48 22.58 3.99 22.35
CA ILE A 48 21.19 3.90 22.80
C ILE A 48 21.05 3.92 24.33
N PRO A 49 21.83 3.16 25.12
CA PRO A 49 21.74 3.21 26.58
C PRO A 49 22.00 4.62 27.12
N ALA A 50 22.99 5.34 26.58
CA ALA A 50 23.29 6.71 26.97
C ALA A 50 22.15 7.68 26.62
N VAL A 51 21.52 7.50 25.45
CA VAL A 51 20.32 8.26 25.06
C VAL A 51 19.19 8.03 26.05
N ARG A 52 18.95 6.78 26.46
CA ARG A 52 17.83 6.41 27.34
C ARG A 52 17.95 7.00 28.76
N CYS A 53 19.16 7.34 29.20
CA CYS A 53 19.37 8.05 30.46
C CYS A 53 18.93 9.54 30.39
N GLY A 54 18.86 10.11 29.18
CA GLY A 54 18.35 11.46 28.90
C GLY A 54 19.14 12.60 29.54
N SER A 55 18.57 13.80 29.47
CA SER A 55 19.14 15.03 30.03
C SER A 55 19.43 14.97 31.55
N SER A 56 18.73 14.12 32.29
CA SER A 56 18.89 13.98 33.75
C SER A 56 20.30 13.50 34.16
N PHE A 57 20.90 12.62 33.36
CA PHE A 57 22.20 12.02 33.62
C PHE A 57 23.36 13.02 33.45
N VAL A 58 23.18 14.00 32.56
CA VAL A 58 24.23 14.94 32.15
C VAL A 58 24.16 16.25 32.95
N ARG A 59 23.09 16.47 33.73
CA ARG A 59 22.84 17.72 34.48
C ARG A 59 23.98 18.13 35.43
N LYS A 60 24.79 17.19 35.90
CA LYS A 60 25.93 17.44 36.83
C LYS A 60 27.29 17.06 36.24
N ASN A 61 27.44 17.15 34.92
CA ASN A 61 28.68 16.76 34.23
C ASN A 61 29.88 17.71 34.47
N GLY A 62 29.69 18.84 35.17
CA GLY A 62 30.73 19.82 35.47
C GLY A 62 31.19 20.65 34.27
N THR A 63 30.58 20.48 33.10
CA THR A 63 30.86 21.25 31.89
C THR A 63 29.79 22.33 31.68
N PRO A 64 30.09 23.44 30.99
CA PRO A 64 29.11 24.49 30.73
C PRO A 64 28.07 24.11 29.66
N TRP A 65 28.20 22.94 29.03
CA TRP A 65 27.37 22.54 27.90
C TRP A 65 26.15 21.73 28.37
N GLU A 66 24.96 22.26 28.12
CA GLU A 66 23.71 21.58 28.40
C GLU A 66 23.41 20.47 27.39
N TRP A 67 22.49 19.56 27.74
CA TRP A 67 21.92 18.61 26.80
C TRP A 67 21.08 19.36 25.73
N PRO A 68 21.24 19.11 24.42
CA PRO A 68 21.98 18.03 23.76
C PRO A 68 23.36 18.44 23.22
N TRP A 69 23.98 19.54 23.67
CA TRP A 69 25.31 19.95 23.20
C TRP A 69 26.46 19.13 23.80
N TYR A 70 26.24 18.43 24.90
CA TYR A 70 27.18 17.44 25.41
C TYR A 70 26.46 16.09 25.61
N PRO A 71 27.02 14.95 25.13
CA PRO A 71 28.32 14.76 24.46
C PRO A 71 28.25 14.70 22.91
N TRP A 72 27.13 15.10 22.32
CA TRP A 72 26.78 14.79 20.92
C TRP A 72 27.70 15.34 19.81
N PRO A 73 28.27 16.56 19.90
CA PRO A 73 29.11 17.12 18.83
C PRO A 73 30.29 16.21 18.46
N VAL A 74 30.92 15.55 19.44
CA VAL A 74 32.01 14.61 19.17
C VAL A 74 31.53 13.47 18.27
N PHE A 75 30.35 12.91 18.55
CA PHE A 75 29.77 11.84 17.73
C PHE A 75 29.34 12.32 16.34
N VAL A 76 28.92 13.59 16.21
CA VAL A 76 28.65 14.20 14.90
C VAL A 76 29.94 14.29 14.07
N PHE A 77 31.04 14.77 14.65
CA PHE A 77 32.33 14.80 13.96
C PHE A 77 32.81 13.39 13.59
N LEU A 78 32.64 12.40 14.48
CA LEU A 78 32.97 11.01 14.18
C LEU A 78 32.09 10.45 13.06
N ALA A 79 30.80 10.79 13.01
CA ALA A 79 29.89 10.41 11.92
C ALA A 79 30.35 10.96 10.57
N LEU A 80 30.75 12.24 10.51
CA LEU A 80 31.38 12.82 9.32
C LEU A 80 32.67 12.10 8.94
N GLY A 81 33.47 11.73 9.95
CA GLY A 81 34.65 10.90 9.78
C GLY A 81 34.32 9.55 9.16
N VAL A 82 33.22 8.89 9.55
CA VAL A 82 32.78 7.60 8.98
C VAL A 82 32.46 7.76 7.50
N CYS A 83 31.73 8.82 7.13
CA CYS A 83 31.40 9.10 5.72
C CYS A 83 32.67 9.29 4.89
N LEU A 84 33.58 10.17 5.34
CA LEU A 84 34.83 10.43 4.64
C LEU A 84 35.72 9.17 4.58
N ARG A 85 35.81 8.43 5.68
CA ARG A 85 36.64 7.22 5.76
C ARG A 85 36.13 6.12 4.86
N SER A 86 34.81 5.97 4.72
CA SER A 86 34.21 5.00 3.80
C SER A 86 34.64 5.27 2.35
N TYR A 87 34.66 6.54 1.94
CA TYR A 87 35.14 6.96 0.63
C TYR A 87 36.66 6.80 0.46
N VAL A 88 37.45 7.13 1.49
CA VAL A 88 38.92 6.98 1.43
C VAL A 88 39.32 5.51 1.39
N LEU A 89 38.58 4.61 2.06
CA LEU A 89 38.87 3.17 2.05
C LEU A 89 38.66 2.56 0.66
N THR A 90 37.59 2.94 -0.05
CA THR A 90 37.38 2.46 -1.43
C THR A 90 38.49 2.97 -2.36
N LEU A 91 38.86 4.25 -2.26
CA LEU A 91 39.99 4.81 -3.02
C LEU A 91 41.32 4.12 -2.70
N SER A 92 41.58 3.78 -1.43
CA SER A 92 42.89 3.24 -1.02
C SER A 92 43.04 1.76 -1.38
N PHE A 93 41.97 0.97 -1.30
CA PHE A 93 42.05 -0.49 -1.40
C PHE A 93 41.42 -1.07 -2.66
N GLN A 94 40.70 -0.28 -3.46
CA GLN A 94 40.05 -0.73 -4.69
C GLN A 94 40.44 0.08 -5.93
N ALA A 95 41.46 0.95 -5.85
CA ALA A 95 41.95 1.71 -6.99
C ALA A 95 42.66 0.77 -7.98
N ALA A 96 41.87 0.04 -8.76
CA ALA A 96 42.32 -0.90 -9.77
C ALA A 96 42.75 -0.18 -11.07
N HIS A 97 43.43 0.98 -10.95
CA HIS A 97 43.98 1.86 -12.01
C HIS A 97 43.29 3.24 -12.08
N GLY A 98 43.63 4.15 -11.15
CA GLY A 98 43.26 5.58 -11.22
C GLY A 98 42.34 6.04 -10.09
N LEU A 99 41.50 7.05 -10.39
CA LEU A 99 40.51 7.62 -9.45
C LEU A 99 39.13 6.92 -9.53
N GLU A 100 39.01 5.85 -10.31
CA GLU A 100 37.79 5.04 -10.36
C GLU A 100 37.59 4.31 -9.03
N THR A 101 36.36 4.36 -8.51
CA THR A 101 36.01 3.80 -7.21
C THR A 101 34.67 3.08 -7.28
N SER A 102 34.52 2.01 -6.51
CA SER A 102 33.21 1.33 -6.35
C SER A 102 32.31 2.04 -5.33
N PHE A 103 32.80 3.13 -4.71
CA PHE A 103 32.02 3.89 -3.74
C PHE A 103 30.77 4.46 -4.36
N SER A 104 29.69 4.35 -3.62
CA SER A 104 28.44 5.00 -3.94
C SER A 104 27.73 5.38 -2.65
N PRO A 105 26.85 6.39 -2.66
CA PRO A 105 26.19 6.83 -1.44
C PRO A 105 25.43 5.72 -0.70
N TYR A 106 24.98 4.66 -1.40
CA TYR A 106 24.27 3.54 -0.78
C TYR A 106 25.10 2.79 0.29
N TYR A 107 26.43 2.87 0.24
CA TYR A 107 27.30 2.32 1.28
C TYR A 107 26.96 2.88 2.66
N LEU A 108 26.55 4.15 2.72
CA LEU A 108 26.29 4.86 3.98
C LEU A 108 24.88 4.62 4.52
N ALA A 109 23.98 4.01 3.74
CA ALA A 109 22.60 3.75 4.15
C ALA A 109 22.48 3.04 5.52
N PRO A 110 23.15 1.91 5.82
CA PRO A 110 23.04 1.24 7.12
C PRO A 110 23.53 2.12 8.28
N PHE A 111 24.56 2.94 8.06
CA PHE A 111 25.06 3.88 9.06
C PHE A 111 24.00 4.95 9.38
N PHE A 112 23.42 5.58 8.37
CA PHE A 112 22.41 6.60 8.59
C PHE A 112 21.09 6.03 9.13
N PHE A 113 20.73 4.78 8.83
CA PHE A 113 19.64 4.08 9.52
C PHE A 113 19.89 4.03 11.03
N ALA A 114 21.10 3.67 11.46
CA ALA A 114 21.46 3.67 12.87
C ALA A 114 21.37 5.07 13.50
N VAL A 115 21.80 6.11 12.77
CA VAL A 115 21.65 7.51 13.21
C VAL A 115 20.18 7.89 13.36
N LEU A 116 19.29 7.53 12.43
CA LEU A 116 17.86 7.81 12.55
C LEU A 116 17.23 7.08 13.74
N VAL A 117 17.60 5.83 13.98
CA VAL A 117 17.16 5.09 15.18
C VAL A 117 17.60 5.82 16.44
N LEU A 118 18.85 6.27 16.50
CA LEU A 118 19.38 7.01 17.64
C LEU A 118 18.65 8.35 17.85
N LEU A 119 18.44 9.13 16.78
CA LEU A 119 17.68 10.38 16.82
C LEU A 119 16.23 10.17 17.24
N SER A 120 15.61 9.06 16.81
CA SER A 120 14.26 8.70 17.22
C SER A 120 14.18 8.38 18.72
N GLU A 121 15.17 7.67 19.26
CA GLU A 121 15.24 7.37 20.69
C GLU A 121 15.45 8.63 21.52
N ILE A 122 16.26 9.59 21.05
CA ILE A 122 16.36 10.91 21.68
C ILE A 122 14.99 11.60 21.67
N GLY A 123 14.28 11.56 20.55
CA GLY A 123 12.94 12.11 20.42
C GLY A 123 11.91 11.46 21.34
N PHE A 124 12.05 10.18 21.67
CA PHE A 124 11.20 9.48 22.63
C PHE A 124 11.50 9.86 24.07
N VAL A 125 12.77 9.86 24.46
CA VAL A 125 13.22 10.15 25.83
C VAL A 125 12.94 11.60 26.21
N GLU A 126 13.19 12.53 25.30
CA GLU A 126 12.96 13.97 25.55
C GLU A 126 11.52 14.41 25.23
N HIS A 127 10.63 13.46 24.87
CA HIS A 127 9.24 13.73 24.46
C HIS A 127 9.10 14.82 23.38
N SER A 128 10.13 15.02 22.55
CA SER A 128 10.18 16.09 21.55
C SER A 128 9.47 15.67 20.26
N ARG A 129 8.20 16.08 20.13
CA ARG A 129 7.40 15.84 18.90
C ARG A 129 8.04 16.43 17.64
N ARG A 130 8.77 17.55 17.78
CA ARG A 130 9.47 18.19 16.66
C ARG A 130 10.57 17.28 16.10
N LEU A 131 11.36 16.68 16.99
CA LEU A 131 12.43 15.76 16.58
C LEU A 131 11.84 14.47 15.98
N GLN A 132 10.78 13.91 16.58
CA GLN A 132 10.10 12.74 16.02
C GLN A 132 9.57 13.00 14.60
N ARG A 133 8.93 14.16 14.36
CA ARG A 133 8.47 14.56 13.02
C ARG A 133 9.64 14.79 12.06
N PHE A 134 10.69 15.46 12.51
CA PHE A 134 11.88 15.65 11.70
C PHE A 134 12.46 14.31 11.22
N VAL A 135 12.61 13.34 12.12
CA VAL A 135 13.08 12.00 11.79
C VAL A 135 12.14 11.30 10.81
N LEU A 136 10.83 11.38 11.02
CA LEU A 136 9.84 10.78 10.12
C LEU A 136 9.91 11.37 8.70
N THR A 137 10.03 12.69 8.59
CA THR A 137 10.12 13.42 7.31
C THR A 137 11.47 13.23 6.62
N PHE A 138 12.56 13.09 7.37
CA PHE A 138 13.91 12.94 6.81
C PHE A 138 14.23 11.49 6.42
N ALA A 139 13.57 10.50 7.03
CA ALA A 139 13.85 9.09 6.76
C ALA A 139 13.76 8.65 5.28
N PRO A 140 12.84 9.16 4.44
CA PRO A 140 12.82 8.85 3.00
C PRO A 140 14.08 9.32 2.24
N ALA A 141 14.85 10.27 2.78
CA ALA A 141 16.12 10.68 2.17
C ALA A 141 17.13 9.51 2.12
N LEU A 142 16.97 8.49 2.97
CA LEU A 142 17.77 7.26 2.89
C LEU A 142 17.50 6.47 1.61
N LEU A 143 16.30 6.55 1.04
CA LEU A 143 16.01 5.92 -0.24
C LEU A 143 16.78 6.60 -1.36
N ILE A 144 16.84 7.94 -1.35
CA ILE A 144 17.62 8.72 -2.31
C ILE A 144 19.10 8.39 -2.17
N LEU A 145 19.60 8.28 -0.93
CA LEU A 145 20.97 7.89 -0.64
C LEU A 145 21.29 6.46 -1.12
N SER A 146 20.30 5.57 -1.12
CA SER A 146 20.47 4.19 -1.57
C SER A 146 20.44 4.00 -3.09
N VAL A 147 20.16 5.06 -3.86
CA VAL A 147 20.23 4.99 -5.32
C VAL A 147 21.69 4.79 -5.75
N PRO A 148 21.99 3.75 -6.53
CA PRO A 148 23.35 3.50 -7.01
C PRO A 148 23.75 4.58 -8.02
N VAL A 149 24.65 5.46 -7.59
CA VAL A 149 25.27 6.48 -8.45
C VAL A 149 26.76 6.16 -8.54
N GLY A 150 27.23 5.87 -9.74
CA GLY A 150 28.62 5.53 -10.02
C GLY A 150 28.79 5.15 -11.48
N THR A 151 30.02 5.23 -11.97
CA THR A 151 30.40 4.82 -13.32
C THR A 151 31.71 4.04 -13.27
N GLY A 152 31.96 3.22 -14.29
CA GLY A 152 33.19 2.45 -14.41
C GLY A 152 33.04 0.98 -14.05
N LYS A 153 33.95 0.17 -14.59
CA LYS A 153 33.90 -1.30 -14.46
C LYS A 153 33.99 -1.79 -13.01
N PRO A 154 34.82 -1.19 -12.11
CA PRO A 154 34.87 -1.64 -10.71
C PRO A 154 33.55 -1.44 -9.98
N PHE A 155 32.85 -0.34 -10.25
CA PHE A 155 31.54 -0.04 -9.67
C PHE A 155 30.47 -1.01 -10.18
N GLU A 156 30.35 -1.20 -11.49
CA GLU A 156 29.38 -2.09 -12.10
C GLU A 156 29.58 -3.55 -11.66
N SER A 157 30.83 -4.01 -11.62
CA SER A 157 31.17 -5.37 -11.17
C SER A 157 30.80 -5.60 -9.70
N PHE A 158 31.12 -4.64 -8.82
CA PHE A 158 30.76 -4.76 -7.42
C PHE A 158 29.25 -4.66 -7.18
N LEU A 159 28.57 -3.69 -7.83
CA LEU A 159 27.13 -3.54 -7.73
C LEU A 159 26.40 -4.80 -8.21
N GLY A 160 26.85 -5.40 -9.32
CA GLY A 160 26.33 -6.68 -9.79
C GLY A 160 26.44 -7.78 -8.74
N SER A 161 27.61 -7.89 -8.08
CA SER A 161 27.81 -8.84 -6.98
C SER A 161 26.87 -8.57 -5.80
N VAL A 162 26.68 -7.31 -5.41
CA VAL A 162 25.76 -6.93 -4.33
C VAL A 162 24.32 -7.31 -4.67
N VAL A 163 23.86 -6.99 -5.88
CA VAL A 163 22.51 -7.30 -6.36
C VAL A 163 22.28 -8.82 -6.42
N GLU A 164 23.29 -9.60 -6.81
CA GLU A 164 23.20 -11.04 -6.88
C GLU A 164 23.11 -11.71 -5.50
N HIS A 165 23.90 -11.25 -4.52
CA HIS A 165 24.03 -11.92 -3.22
C HIS A 165 23.06 -11.39 -2.15
N VAL A 166 22.78 -10.09 -2.15
CA VAL A 166 21.99 -9.41 -1.09
C VAL A 166 20.72 -8.79 -1.67
N GLY A 167 20.76 -8.39 -2.94
CA GLY A 167 19.69 -7.65 -3.62
C GLY A 167 20.04 -6.18 -3.79
N SER A 168 19.16 -5.47 -4.49
CA SER A 168 19.31 -4.05 -4.78
C SER A 168 19.44 -3.24 -3.49
N PRO A 169 20.44 -2.35 -3.37
CA PRO A 169 20.58 -1.46 -2.23
C PRO A 169 19.31 -0.63 -1.96
N PHE A 170 18.63 -0.21 -3.02
CA PHE A 170 17.37 0.53 -2.93
C PHE A 170 16.24 -0.31 -2.33
N TRP A 171 16.14 -1.59 -2.74
CA TRP A 171 15.17 -2.53 -2.19
C TRP A 171 15.42 -2.81 -0.70
N ILE A 172 16.67 -3.05 -0.32
CA ILE A 172 17.06 -3.30 1.08
C ILE A 172 16.78 -2.06 1.94
N ALA A 173 17.13 -0.86 1.45
CA ALA A 173 16.84 0.38 2.15
C ALA A 173 15.34 0.61 2.31
N LEU A 174 14.52 0.26 1.32
CA LEU A 174 13.07 0.35 1.41
C LEU A 174 12.48 -0.61 2.45
N LEU A 175 12.98 -1.84 2.52
CA LEU A 175 12.61 -2.78 3.58
C LEU A 175 13.03 -2.27 4.95
N GLY A 176 14.26 -1.76 5.07
CA GLY A 176 14.78 -1.14 6.29
C GLY A 176 13.92 0.05 6.73
N LEU A 177 13.46 0.87 5.79
CA LEU A 177 12.58 2.00 6.04
C LEU A 177 11.20 1.56 6.51
N GLY A 178 10.62 0.54 5.87
CA GLY A 178 9.37 -0.08 6.31
C GLY A 178 9.46 -0.62 7.73
N GLY A 179 10.55 -1.34 8.04
CA GLY A 179 10.86 -1.85 9.39
C GLY A 179 11.06 -0.73 10.41
N PHE A 180 11.77 0.34 10.04
CA PHE A 180 11.99 1.51 10.87
C PHE A 180 10.67 2.24 11.22
N TYR A 181 9.79 2.46 10.24
CA TYR A 181 8.47 3.03 10.52
C TYR A 181 7.58 2.09 11.34
N GLY A 182 7.66 0.78 11.10
CA GLY A 182 7.04 -0.23 11.96
C GLY A 182 7.51 -0.10 13.42
N TYR A 183 8.83 0.04 13.63
CA TYR A 183 9.41 0.28 14.95
C TYR A 183 8.85 1.56 15.59
N LEU A 184 8.90 2.71 14.91
CA LEU A 184 8.34 3.97 15.43
C LEU A 184 6.84 3.85 15.76
N TRP A 185 6.11 3.10 14.94
CA TRP A 185 4.69 2.86 15.14
C TRP A 185 4.42 2.03 16.41
N THR A 186 5.18 0.95 16.66
CA THR A 186 5.08 0.18 17.91
C THR A 186 5.44 1.01 19.15
N ARG A 187 6.26 2.04 18.99
CA ARG A 187 6.62 3.00 20.06
C ARG A 187 5.58 4.11 20.25
N GLY A 188 4.45 4.06 19.53
CA GLY A 188 3.31 4.95 19.73
C GLY A 188 3.24 6.16 18.80
N VAL A 189 4.14 6.27 17.81
CA VAL A 189 4.07 7.36 16.81
C VAL A 189 2.96 7.04 15.80
N LYS A 190 1.79 7.67 15.95
CA LYS A 190 0.63 7.42 15.08
C LYS A 190 0.88 7.75 13.61
N GLU A 191 1.65 8.81 13.33
CA GLU A 191 1.98 9.24 11.96
C GLU A 191 2.86 8.20 11.23
N ALA A 192 3.65 7.40 11.96
CA ALA A 192 4.51 6.37 11.38
C ALA A 192 3.74 5.21 10.75
N GLU A 193 2.47 5.01 11.14
CA GLU A 193 1.60 4.01 10.51
C GLU A 193 1.44 4.31 9.00
N PHE A 194 1.12 5.55 8.65
CA PHE A 194 0.95 5.96 7.26
C PHE A 194 2.26 5.87 6.48
N ALA A 195 3.36 6.26 7.10
CA ALA A 195 4.69 6.17 6.49
C ALA A 195 5.11 4.70 6.24
N CYS A 196 4.81 3.79 7.17
CA CYS A 196 5.02 2.36 7.00
C CYS A 196 4.20 1.80 5.83
N MET A 197 2.91 2.16 5.76
CA MET A 197 2.04 1.75 4.64
C MET A 197 2.53 2.32 3.31
N ALA A 198 2.98 3.57 3.27
CA ALA A 198 3.54 4.19 2.07
C ALA A 198 4.83 3.49 1.61
N ALA A 199 5.72 3.12 2.54
CA ALA A 199 6.92 2.35 2.23
C ALA A 199 6.58 0.96 1.67
N LEU A 200 5.59 0.27 2.25
CA LEU A 200 5.11 -1.03 1.73
C LEU A 200 4.44 -0.89 0.37
N LEU A 201 3.69 0.18 0.12
CA LEU A 201 3.10 0.47 -1.19
C LEU A 201 4.18 0.71 -2.24
N LEU A 202 5.23 1.45 -1.91
CA LEU A 202 6.38 1.63 -2.80
C LEU A 202 7.07 0.28 -3.06
N ALA A 203 7.16 -0.59 -2.06
CA ALA A 203 7.76 -1.93 -2.19
C ALA A 203 7.00 -2.86 -3.13
N ILE A 204 5.77 -2.52 -3.53
CA ILE A 204 5.03 -3.25 -4.58
C ILE A 204 5.77 -3.13 -5.92
N HIS A 205 6.41 -1.99 -6.20
CA HIS A 205 7.06 -1.72 -7.48
C HIS A 205 8.58 -1.95 -7.48
N VAL A 206 9.16 -2.24 -6.32
CA VAL A 206 10.60 -2.36 -6.15
C VAL A 206 10.95 -3.81 -5.83
N GLY A 207 11.67 -4.46 -6.75
CA GLY A 207 12.12 -5.84 -6.59
C GLY A 207 13.59 -5.95 -6.15
N PRO A 208 14.05 -7.15 -5.76
CA PRO A 208 15.44 -7.39 -5.36
C PRO A 208 16.47 -7.09 -6.46
N ARG A 209 16.05 -6.95 -7.73
CA ARG A 209 16.93 -6.64 -8.87
C ARG A 209 16.70 -5.24 -9.47
N THR A 210 15.88 -4.40 -8.84
CA THR A 210 15.58 -3.06 -9.34
C THR A 210 16.73 -2.10 -8.99
N VAL A 211 17.57 -1.80 -9.98
CA VAL A 211 18.73 -0.90 -9.82
C VAL A 211 18.37 0.53 -10.22
N ASP A 212 17.60 0.66 -11.31
CA ASP A 212 17.20 1.93 -11.93
C ASP A 212 15.68 2.05 -12.09
N PHE A 213 15.19 3.26 -12.35
CA PHE A 213 13.77 3.52 -12.64
C PHE A 213 13.25 2.79 -13.89
N ASP A 214 14.14 2.50 -14.84
CA ASP A 214 13.77 1.73 -16.04
C ASP A 214 13.66 0.23 -15.77
N SER A 215 14.20 -0.24 -14.64
CA SER A 215 14.19 -1.64 -14.20
C SER A 215 13.06 -1.95 -13.20
N VAL A 216 12.04 -1.09 -13.13
CA VAL A 216 10.87 -1.28 -12.26
C VAL A 216 10.17 -2.59 -12.64
N THR A 217 10.17 -3.53 -11.69
CA THR A 217 9.71 -4.91 -11.91
C THR A 217 8.19 -5.03 -11.90
N VAL A 218 7.71 -6.19 -12.34
CA VAL A 218 6.34 -6.66 -12.12
C VAL A 218 5.96 -6.53 -10.64
N SER A 219 4.70 -6.14 -10.38
CA SER A 219 4.14 -5.91 -9.05
C SER A 219 4.39 -7.08 -8.09
N GLN A 220 5.01 -6.78 -6.96
CA GLN A 220 5.29 -7.74 -5.89
C GLN A 220 4.03 -7.96 -5.04
N TRP A 221 3.67 -9.22 -4.78
CA TRP A 221 2.46 -9.57 -4.03
C TRP A 221 2.63 -9.48 -2.51
N TRP A 222 3.83 -9.75 -1.98
CA TRP A 222 4.06 -9.86 -0.54
C TRP A 222 3.81 -8.56 0.25
N PRO A 223 4.11 -7.33 -0.24
CA PRO A 223 3.84 -6.10 0.51
C PRO A 223 2.34 -5.89 0.69
N LEU A 224 1.54 -6.24 -0.32
CA LEU A 224 0.08 -6.20 -0.27
C LEU A 224 -0.49 -7.16 0.78
N VAL A 225 0.09 -8.35 0.94
CA VAL A 225 -0.29 -9.29 2.01
C VAL A 225 0.01 -8.69 3.38
N VAL A 226 1.17 -8.06 3.55
CA VAL A 226 1.56 -7.41 4.82
C VAL A 226 0.62 -6.25 5.15
N ILE A 227 0.36 -5.35 4.19
CA ILE A 227 -0.61 -4.25 4.34
C ILE A 227 -1.98 -4.81 4.71
N GLY A 228 -2.45 -5.81 3.95
CA GLY A 228 -3.74 -6.46 4.15
C GLY A 228 -3.90 -7.05 5.55
N THR A 229 -2.89 -7.80 6.00
CA THR A 229 -2.87 -8.46 7.31
C THR A 229 -2.86 -7.45 8.46
N ILE A 230 -1.99 -6.44 8.37
CA ILE A 230 -1.89 -5.39 9.40
C ILE A 230 -3.22 -4.63 9.50
N GLN A 231 -3.80 -4.25 8.37
CA GLN A 231 -5.08 -3.52 8.37
C GLN A 231 -6.26 -4.41 8.81
N ALA A 232 -6.22 -5.72 8.55
CA ALA A 232 -7.22 -6.66 9.05
C ALA A 232 -7.17 -6.76 10.59
N ILE A 233 -5.97 -6.91 11.17
CA ILE A 233 -5.78 -6.93 12.63
C ILE A 233 -6.28 -5.61 13.24
N ARG A 234 -5.91 -4.47 12.65
CA ARG A 234 -6.35 -3.15 13.12
C ARG A 234 -7.85 -2.93 12.97
N THR A 235 -8.47 -3.47 11.93
CA THR A 235 -9.92 -3.48 11.76
C THR A 235 -10.61 -4.23 12.90
N ALA A 236 -10.09 -5.40 13.28
CA ALA A 236 -10.66 -6.19 14.38
C ALA A 236 -10.63 -5.42 15.72
N VAL A 237 -9.57 -4.65 15.96
CA VAL A 237 -9.40 -3.86 17.20
C VAL A 237 -10.18 -2.54 17.16
N LEU A 238 -10.09 -1.79 16.07
CA LEU A 238 -10.62 -0.41 15.96
C LEU A 238 -12.02 -0.34 15.35
N LYS A 239 -12.55 -1.45 14.81
CA LYS A 239 -13.86 -1.53 14.13
C LYS A 239 -14.08 -0.45 13.06
N SER A 240 -13.05 -0.16 12.27
CA SER A 240 -13.08 0.86 11.21
C SER A 240 -13.32 0.24 9.84
N SER A 241 -14.33 0.73 9.12
CA SER A 241 -14.72 0.17 7.82
C SER A 241 -13.75 0.52 6.69
N LEU A 242 -13.12 1.70 6.73
CA LEU A 242 -12.08 2.09 5.78
C LEU A 242 -10.90 1.11 5.82
N ARG A 243 -10.48 0.73 7.03
CA ARG A 243 -9.40 -0.24 7.22
C ARG A 243 -9.80 -1.63 6.75
N PHE A 244 -11.06 -2.01 6.91
CA PHE A 244 -11.59 -3.28 6.40
C PHE A 244 -11.50 -3.35 4.87
N VAL A 245 -11.90 -2.26 4.18
CA VAL A 245 -11.81 -2.17 2.72
C VAL A 245 -10.37 -2.21 2.25
N ILE A 246 -9.47 -1.43 2.88
CA ILE A 246 -8.03 -1.45 2.53
C ILE A 246 -7.45 -2.85 2.75
N ALA A 247 -7.83 -3.53 3.84
CA ALA A 247 -7.36 -4.87 4.14
C ALA A 247 -7.79 -5.87 3.06
N GLY A 248 -9.10 -5.92 2.76
CA GLY A 248 -9.65 -6.83 1.77
C GLY A 248 -9.17 -6.54 0.36
N SER A 249 -9.10 -5.27 -0.04
CA SER A 249 -8.63 -4.88 -1.38
C SER A 249 -7.15 -5.21 -1.57
N SER A 250 -6.32 -5.01 -0.55
CA SER A 250 -4.90 -5.36 -0.59
C SER A 250 -4.71 -6.88 -0.72
N LEU A 251 -5.49 -7.69 0.02
CA LEU A 251 -5.43 -9.15 -0.09
C LEU A 251 -5.92 -9.66 -1.46
N ILE A 252 -7.02 -9.09 -1.98
CA ILE A 252 -7.49 -9.41 -3.34
C ILE A 252 -6.43 -9.04 -4.37
N ALA A 253 -5.81 -7.86 -4.26
CA ALA A 253 -4.74 -7.44 -5.16
C ALA A 253 -3.50 -8.34 -5.05
N ALA A 254 -3.14 -8.79 -3.84
CA ALA A 254 -2.05 -9.73 -3.64
C ALA A 254 -2.31 -11.07 -4.34
N ILE A 255 -3.53 -11.62 -4.22
CA ILE A 255 -3.93 -12.84 -4.91
C ILE A 255 -3.88 -12.62 -6.43
N SER A 256 -4.39 -11.50 -6.94
CA SER A 256 -4.29 -11.15 -8.36
C SER A 256 -2.86 -11.12 -8.87
N CYS A 257 -1.92 -10.58 -8.08
CA CYS A 257 -0.50 -10.55 -8.45
C CYS A 257 0.12 -11.96 -8.42
N LEU A 258 -0.25 -12.79 -7.44
CA LEU A 258 0.24 -14.16 -7.33
C LEU A 258 -0.26 -15.06 -8.47
N THR A 259 -1.45 -14.77 -9.00
CA THR A 259 -2.11 -15.57 -10.05
C THR A 259 -2.24 -14.81 -11.37
N GLN A 260 -1.25 -14.00 -11.77
CA GLN A 260 -1.34 -13.16 -12.96
C GLN A 260 -1.77 -13.92 -14.24
N ASP A 261 -1.39 -15.19 -14.37
CA ASP A 261 -1.76 -16.08 -15.50
C ASP A 261 -2.76 -17.18 -15.10
N GLY A 262 -3.38 -17.05 -13.91
CA GLY A 262 -4.27 -18.05 -13.34
C GLY A 262 -5.74 -17.88 -13.72
N TRP A 263 -6.55 -18.83 -13.29
CA TRP A 263 -8.02 -18.78 -13.43
C TRP A 263 -8.62 -17.50 -12.81
N PHE A 264 -7.98 -16.94 -11.78
CA PHE A 264 -8.44 -15.74 -11.09
C PHE A 264 -8.40 -14.47 -11.96
N THR A 265 -7.43 -14.35 -12.87
CA THR A 265 -7.27 -13.22 -13.80
C THR A 265 -7.76 -13.53 -15.22
N SER A 266 -7.97 -14.81 -15.55
CA SER A 266 -8.35 -15.33 -16.88
C SER A 266 -9.54 -14.61 -17.55
N HIS A 267 -10.46 -14.05 -16.77
CA HIS A 267 -11.64 -13.31 -17.27
C HIS A 267 -11.42 -11.80 -17.24
N HIS A 268 -10.24 -11.34 -17.68
CA HIS A 268 -9.89 -9.91 -17.76
C HIS A 268 -10.04 -9.20 -16.39
N GLY A 269 -9.76 -9.90 -15.30
CA GLY A 269 -9.91 -9.37 -13.94
C GLY A 269 -11.36 -9.21 -13.45
N ALA A 270 -12.34 -9.84 -14.10
CA ALA A 270 -13.73 -9.81 -13.63
C ALA A 270 -13.86 -10.36 -12.19
N ILE A 271 -13.22 -11.47 -11.87
CA ILE A 271 -13.31 -12.10 -10.53
C ILE A 271 -12.84 -11.15 -9.42
N PRO A 272 -11.63 -10.56 -9.45
CA PRO A 272 -11.20 -9.62 -8.42
C PRO A 272 -12.10 -8.38 -8.34
N LEU A 273 -12.63 -7.89 -9.46
CA LEU A 273 -13.58 -6.78 -9.46
C LEU A 273 -14.86 -7.12 -8.68
N HIS A 274 -15.41 -8.32 -8.89
CA HIS A 274 -16.60 -8.77 -8.15
C HIS A 274 -16.31 -8.98 -6.66
N LEU A 275 -15.14 -9.51 -6.32
CA LEU A 275 -14.74 -9.65 -4.92
C LEU A 275 -14.61 -8.30 -4.22
N VAL A 276 -14.09 -7.27 -4.91
CA VAL A 276 -14.08 -5.90 -4.38
C VAL A 276 -15.51 -5.37 -4.22
N ALA A 277 -16.42 -5.63 -5.16
CA ALA A 277 -17.82 -5.23 -5.04
C ALA A 277 -18.50 -5.90 -3.83
N VAL A 278 -18.26 -7.21 -3.62
CA VAL A 278 -18.74 -7.95 -2.44
C VAL A 278 -18.14 -7.40 -1.16
N LEU A 279 -16.83 -7.10 -1.15
CA LEU A 279 -16.16 -6.48 0.00
C LEU A 279 -16.81 -5.14 0.37
N LEU A 280 -17.06 -4.27 -0.60
CA LEU A 280 -17.74 -2.99 -0.39
C LEU A 280 -19.17 -3.19 0.12
N LEU A 281 -19.89 -4.16 -0.43
CA LEU A 281 -21.23 -4.52 0.04
C LEU A 281 -21.21 -4.93 1.52
N CYS A 282 -20.36 -5.90 1.88
CA CYS A 282 -20.18 -6.35 3.26
C CYS A 282 -19.80 -5.20 4.18
N THR A 283 -18.95 -4.28 3.71
CA THR A 283 -18.56 -3.08 4.47
C THR A 283 -19.76 -2.21 4.84
N GLY A 284 -20.67 -1.95 3.90
CA GLY A 284 -21.87 -1.15 4.13
C GLY A 284 -22.90 -1.80 5.06
N PHE A 285 -22.83 -3.12 5.26
CA PHE A 285 -23.71 -3.87 6.17
C PHE A 285 -23.11 -4.13 7.55
N LEU A 286 -21.82 -4.42 7.63
CA LEU A 286 -21.15 -4.78 8.89
C LEU A 286 -20.81 -3.57 9.76
N PHE A 287 -20.65 -2.39 9.16
CA PHE A 287 -20.19 -1.19 9.86
C PHE A 287 -21.20 -0.04 9.75
N THR A 288 -21.19 0.84 10.76
CA THR A 288 -22.11 1.98 10.87
C THR A 288 -21.39 3.34 10.84
N ASP A 289 -20.10 3.36 10.53
CA ASP A 289 -19.31 4.59 10.48
C ASP A 289 -19.60 5.41 9.20
N ARG A 290 -19.10 6.66 9.17
CA ARG A 290 -19.37 7.60 8.06
C ARG A 290 -18.97 7.04 6.70
N PHE A 291 -17.86 6.29 6.65
CA PHE A 291 -17.40 5.66 5.42
C PHE A 291 -18.31 4.51 4.99
N ALA A 292 -18.72 3.62 5.91
CA ALA A 292 -19.67 2.55 5.57
C ALA A 292 -21.02 3.10 5.08
N LEU A 293 -21.52 4.19 5.69
CA LEU A 293 -22.74 4.87 5.21
C LEU A 293 -22.57 5.45 3.80
N PHE A 294 -21.40 6.01 3.49
CA PHE A 294 -21.08 6.47 2.14
C PHE A 294 -21.02 5.30 1.15
N VAL A 295 -20.31 4.23 1.49
CA VAL A 295 -20.21 3.00 0.68
C VAL A 295 -21.59 2.40 0.44
N ARG A 296 -22.43 2.28 1.48
CA ARG A 296 -23.80 1.77 1.38
C ARG A 296 -24.68 2.57 0.41
N ARG A 297 -24.46 3.88 0.28
CA ARG A 297 -25.15 4.72 -0.72
C ARG A 297 -24.62 4.53 -2.14
N LEU A 298 -23.33 4.20 -2.29
CA LEU A 298 -22.70 3.93 -3.59
C LEU A 298 -22.91 2.49 -4.10
N CYS A 299 -23.04 1.50 -3.20
CA CYS A 299 -23.21 0.09 -3.56
C CYS A 299 -24.36 -0.20 -4.53
N PRO A 300 -25.56 0.42 -4.41
CA PRO A 300 -26.63 0.25 -5.39
C PRO A 300 -26.17 0.59 -6.81
N LEU A 301 -25.42 1.69 -6.98
CA LEU A 301 -24.89 2.10 -8.29
C LEU A 301 -23.85 1.09 -8.81
N ALA A 302 -22.94 0.64 -7.94
CA ALA A 302 -21.91 -0.33 -8.27
C ALA A 302 -22.48 -1.70 -8.69
N ILE A 303 -23.68 -2.05 -8.24
CA ILE A 303 -24.40 -3.28 -8.61
C ILE A 303 -25.23 -3.09 -9.88
N VAL A 304 -25.85 -1.93 -10.06
CA VAL A 304 -26.69 -1.64 -11.23
C VAL A 304 -25.89 -1.50 -12.51
N LEU A 305 -24.75 -0.79 -12.46
CA LEU A 305 -23.96 -0.53 -13.67
C LEU A 305 -23.46 -1.81 -14.36
N PRO A 306 -22.85 -2.79 -13.67
CA PRO A 306 -22.43 -4.05 -14.29
C PRO A 306 -23.61 -4.87 -14.83
N ALA A 307 -24.75 -4.91 -14.13
CA ALA A 307 -25.95 -5.60 -14.61
C ALA A 307 -26.47 -4.99 -15.92
N MET A 308 -26.56 -3.66 -15.99
CA MET A 308 -27.00 -2.95 -17.17
C MET A 308 -26.02 -3.10 -18.35
N ILE A 309 -24.71 -2.96 -18.08
CA ILE A 309 -23.65 -3.15 -19.10
C ILE A 309 -23.68 -4.58 -19.62
N MET A 310 -23.79 -5.58 -18.76
CA MET A 310 -23.87 -6.98 -19.18
C MET A 310 -25.14 -7.26 -19.98
N ALA A 311 -26.29 -6.69 -19.60
CA ALA A 311 -27.54 -6.82 -20.35
C ALA A 311 -27.43 -6.28 -21.79
N ILE A 312 -26.83 -5.10 -21.96
CA ILE A 312 -26.76 -4.40 -23.26
C ILE A 312 -25.59 -4.90 -24.11
N ALA A 313 -24.41 -5.05 -23.51
CA ALA A 313 -23.13 -5.27 -24.22
C ALA A 313 -22.51 -6.65 -23.96
N GLY A 314 -23.20 -7.57 -23.28
CA GLY A 314 -22.67 -8.89 -22.91
C GLY A 314 -22.03 -9.69 -24.07
N ASN A 315 -22.59 -9.59 -25.27
CA ASN A 315 -22.07 -10.27 -26.46
C ASN A 315 -20.66 -9.80 -26.86
N ARG A 316 -20.29 -8.55 -26.56
CA ARG A 316 -18.93 -8.02 -26.83
C ARG A 316 -17.87 -8.65 -25.94
N PHE A 317 -18.28 -9.20 -24.80
CA PHE A 317 -17.39 -9.86 -23.85
C PHE A 317 -17.31 -11.39 -24.08
N GLY A 318 -17.90 -11.90 -25.17
CA GLY A 318 -17.90 -13.33 -25.48
C GLY A 318 -18.72 -14.19 -24.49
N VAL A 319 -19.53 -13.55 -23.65
CA VAL A 319 -20.35 -14.24 -22.65
C VAL A 319 -21.58 -14.84 -23.32
N SER A 320 -21.85 -16.12 -23.05
CA SER A 320 -23.05 -16.79 -23.58
C SER A 320 -24.32 -16.10 -23.08
N GLU A 321 -25.34 -16.09 -23.93
CA GLU A 321 -26.56 -15.34 -23.67
C GLU A 321 -27.32 -15.86 -22.44
N LEU A 322 -27.30 -17.18 -22.20
CA LEU A 322 -27.84 -17.79 -20.99
C LEU A 322 -27.08 -17.32 -19.75
N LEU A 323 -25.74 -17.32 -19.79
CA LEU A 323 -24.91 -16.89 -18.67
C LEU A 323 -25.13 -15.41 -18.36
N ARG A 324 -25.38 -14.57 -19.37
CA ARG A 324 -25.79 -13.17 -19.19
C ARG A 324 -27.10 -13.06 -18.41
N VAL A 325 -28.15 -13.80 -18.80
CA VAL A 325 -29.43 -13.76 -18.08
C VAL A 325 -29.27 -14.24 -16.64
N VAL A 326 -28.56 -15.33 -16.42
CA VAL A 326 -28.25 -15.86 -15.08
C VAL A 326 -27.49 -14.84 -14.24
N TYR A 327 -26.46 -14.20 -14.82
CA TYR A 327 -25.66 -13.19 -14.14
C TYR A 327 -26.50 -11.98 -13.69
N VAL A 328 -27.31 -11.41 -14.60
CA VAL A 328 -28.16 -10.25 -14.25
C VAL A 328 -29.23 -10.67 -13.23
N ALA A 329 -29.76 -11.89 -13.31
CA ALA A 329 -30.70 -12.43 -12.32
C ALA A 329 -30.06 -12.55 -10.92
N VAL A 330 -28.83 -13.07 -10.82
CA VAL A 330 -28.09 -13.17 -9.55
C VAL A 330 -27.85 -11.79 -8.96
N ILE A 331 -27.37 -10.82 -9.76
CA ILE A 331 -27.15 -9.44 -9.28
C ILE A 331 -28.46 -8.78 -8.82
N SER A 332 -29.56 -9.03 -9.53
CA SER A 332 -30.89 -8.55 -9.13
C SER A 332 -31.35 -9.16 -7.81
N GLY A 333 -31.10 -10.46 -7.61
CA GLY A 333 -31.37 -11.15 -6.36
C GLY A 333 -30.58 -10.57 -5.18
N ILE A 334 -29.29 -10.26 -5.40
CA ILE A 334 -28.45 -9.57 -4.39
C ILE A 334 -29.03 -8.18 -4.06
N ALA A 335 -29.39 -7.39 -5.08
CA ALA A 335 -29.99 -6.07 -4.86
C ALA A 335 -31.31 -6.16 -4.08
N PHE A 336 -32.14 -7.16 -4.38
CA PHE A 336 -33.40 -7.42 -3.68
C PHE A 336 -33.17 -7.83 -2.22
N GLY A 337 -32.22 -8.74 -1.96
CA GLY A 337 -31.82 -9.11 -0.59
C GLY A 337 -31.31 -7.91 0.22
N CYS A 338 -30.49 -7.06 -0.40
CA CYS A 338 -29.97 -5.84 0.21
C CYS A 338 -31.09 -4.82 0.52
N TRP A 339 -32.07 -4.70 -0.37
CA TRP A 339 -33.27 -3.89 -0.14
C TRP A 339 -34.10 -4.42 1.04
N LEU A 340 -34.32 -5.74 1.14
CA LEU A 340 -35.05 -6.33 2.27
C LEU A 340 -34.34 -6.09 3.60
N ALA A 341 -33.00 -6.19 3.62
CA ALA A 341 -32.19 -6.01 4.83
C ALA A 341 -32.12 -4.54 5.29
N THR A 342 -31.95 -3.59 4.37
CA THR A 342 -31.78 -2.16 4.72
C THR A 342 -33.08 -1.36 4.73
N ARG A 343 -34.09 -1.81 3.98
CA ARG A 343 -35.32 -1.07 3.65
C ARG A 343 -35.05 0.32 3.07
N GLU A 344 -33.87 0.52 2.47
CA GLU A 344 -33.51 1.80 1.89
C GLU A 344 -34.05 1.97 0.47
N ARG A 345 -34.49 3.19 0.20
CA ARG A 345 -35.07 3.65 -1.06
C ARG A 345 -34.14 3.50 -2.27
N LEU A 346 -32.83 3.66 -2.09
CA LEU A 346 -31.86 3.53 -3.18
C LEU A 346 -31.75 2.08 -3.69
N TRP A 347 -31.80 1.11 -2.78
CA TRP A 347 -31.79 -0.31 -3.12
C TRP A 347 -33.05 -0.75 -3.87
N GLN A 348 -34.20 -0.11 -3.57
CA GLN A 348 -35.43 -0.33 -4.33
C GLN A 348 -35.28 0.14 -5.78
N LEU A 349 -34.70 1.33 -6.01
CA LEU A 349 -34.46 1.82 -7.36
C LEU A 349 -33.48 0.92 -8.11
N ALA A 350 -32.40 0.48 -7.46
CA ALA A 350 -31.46 -0.46 -8.05
C ALA A 350 -32.13 -1.78 -8.46
N MET A 351 -33.03 -2.31 -7.64
CA MET A 351 -33.81 -3.50 -7.97
C MET A 351 -34.68 -3.28 -9.22
N ILE A 352 -35.37 -2.13 -9.33
CA ILE A 352 -36.20 -1.82 -10.51
C ILE A 352 -35.35 -1.75 -11.79
N VAL A 353 -34.21 -1.08 -11.74
CA VAL A 353 -33.30 -0.96 -12.90
C VAL A 353 -32.72 -2.32 -13.28
N ASN A 354 -32.37 -3.15 -12.30
CA ASN A 354 -31.87 -4.49 -12.54
C ASN A 354 -32.94 -5.41 -13.11
N ALA A 355 -34.19 -5.32 -12.65
CA ALA A 355 -35.33 -6.04 -13.23
C ALA A 355 -35.57 -5.65 -14.70
N ALA A 356 -35.46 -4.35 -15.03
CA ALA A 356 -35.49 -3.90 -16.41
C ALA A 356 -34.31 -4.46 -17.24
N SER A 357 -33.12 -4.55 -16.64
CA SER A 357 -31.93 -5.13 -17.27
C SER A 357 -32.11 -6.64 -17.53
N ILE A 358 -32.75 -7.40 -16.63
CA ILE A 358 -33.13 -8.80 -16.89
C ILE A 358 -34.06 -8.88 -18.09
N ALA A 359 -35.11 -8.04 -18.14
CA ALA A 359 -36.06 -8.05 -19.24
C ALA A 359 -35.38 -7.78 -20.60
N ILE A 360 -34.42 -6.85 -20.64
CA ILE A 360 -33.60 -6.58 -21.83
C ILE A 360 -32.76 -7.81 -22.20
N ALA A 361 -32.02 -8.38 -21.25
CA ALA A 361 -31.15 -9.54 -21.49
C ALA A 361 -31.95 -10.77 -21.97
N MET A 362 -33.13 -11.00 -21.38
CA MET A 362 -34.05 -12.07 -21.73
C MET A 362 -34.69 -11.84 -23.09
N SER A 363 -35.05 -10.59 -23.43
CA SER A 363 -35.57 -10.25 -24.77
C SER A 363 -34.53 -10.49 -25.85
N ILE A 364 -33.26 -10.13 -25.61
CA ILE A 364 -32.18 -10.40 -26.56
C ILE A 364 -31.97 -11.91 -26.70
N TRP A 365 -31.86 -12.66 -25.59
CA TRP A 365 -31.71 -14.13 -25.62
C TRP A 365 -32.86 -14.82 -26.34
N LEU A 366 -34.09 -14.36 -26.09
CA LEU A 366 -35.26 -14.86 -26.77
C LEU A 366 -35.13 -14.53 -28.27
N HIS A 367 -34.83 -13.29 -28.65
CA HIS A 367 -34.70 -12.92 -30.06
C HIS A 367 -33.67 -13.77 -30.81
N THR A 368 -32.49 -13.99 -30.24
CA THR A 368 -31.39 -14.75 -30.86
C THR A 368 -31.63 -16.26 -30.85
N GLY A 369 -32.06 -16.83 -29.73
CA GLY A 369 -32.32 -18.26 -29.58
C GLY A 369 -33.60 -18.71 -30.30
N VAL A 370 -34.65 -17.89 -30.24
CA VAL A 370 -35.96 -18.22 -30.81
C VAL A 370 -36.02 -17.99 -32.32
N GLN A 371 -35.22 -17.10 -32.89
CA GLN A 371 -35.15 -16.94 -34.35
C GLN A 371 -34.75 -18.23 -35.08
N HIS A 372 -34.08 -19.16 -34.40
CA HIS A 372 -33.71 -20.46 -34.98
C HIS A 372 -34.83 -21.50 -34.90
N VAL A 373 -35.87 -21.27 -34.07
CA VAL A 373 -36.89 -22.28 -33.74
C VAL A 373 -38.31 -21.84 -34.08
N ILE A 374 -38.64 -20.55 -33.96
CA ILE A 374 -40.01 -20.04 -34.07
C ILE A 374 -40.09 -19.01 -35.21
N PRO A 375 -41.12 -19.12 -36.08
CA PRO A 375 -41.31 -18.19 -37.18
C PRO A 375 -41.53 -16.75 -36.68
N PRO A 376 -41.03 -15.74 -37.42
CA PRO A 376 -40.98 -14.34 -36.98
C PRO A 376 -42.34 -13.74 -36.59
N ARG A 377 -43.44 -14.29 -37.12
CA ARG A 377 -44.81 -13.88 -36.78
C ARG A 377 -45.19 -14.19 -35.33
N ALA A 378 -44.78 -15.36 -34.81
CA ALA A 378 -45.08 -15.74 -33.44
C ALA A 378 -44.21 -14.97 -32.42
N LEU A 379 -42.98 -14.61 -32.81
CA LEU A 379 -42.12 -13.74 -32.00
C LEU A 379 -42.75 -12.34 -31.83
N ALA A 380 -43.25 -11.75 -32.92
CA ALA A 380 -43.91 -10.44 -32.87
C ALA A 380 -45.14 -10.43 -31.94
N ALA A 381 -45.94 -11.50 -31.95
CA ALA A 381 -47.09 -11.65 -31.06
C ALA A 381 -46.67 -11.73 -29.58
N LEU A 382 -45.61 -12.48 -29.28
CA LEU A 382 -45.09 -12.62 -27.91
C LEU A 382 -44.51 -11.30 -27.39
N VAL A 383 -43.71 -10.61 -28.20
CA VAL A 383 -43.15 -9.29 -27.85
C VAL A 383 -44.27 -8.27 -27.64
N GLY A 384 -45.30 -8.28 -28.50
CA GLY A 384 -46.49 -7.45 -28.34
C GLY A 384 -47.21 -7.71 -27.01
N GLY A 385 -47.36 -8.99 -26.62
CA GLY A 385 -47.96 -9.37 -25.34
C GLY A 385 -47.18 -8.86 -24.13
N ILE A 386 -45.84 -9.02 -24.14
CA ILE A 386 -44.97 -8.54 -23.06
C ILE A 386 -45.02 -7.00 -22.98
N LEU A 387 -44.99 -6.31 -24.11
CA LEU A 387 -45.06 -4.84 -24.16
C LEU A 387 -46.40 -4.34 -23.60
N CYS A 388 -47.52 -4.95 -24.01
CA CYS A 388 -48.84 -4.64 -23.49
C CYS A 388 -48.92 -4.88 -21.97
N PHE A 389 -48.33 -5.97 -21.47
CA PHE A 389 -48.28 -6.26 -20.04
C PHE A 389 -47.47 -5.22 -19.26
N VAL A 390 -46.28 -4.84 -19.76
CA VAL A 390 -45.44 -3.81 -19.13
C VAL A 390 -46.15 -2.46 -19.11
N ILE A 391 -46.81 -2.06 -20.20
CA ILE A 391 -47.59 -0.83 -20.28
C ILE A 391 -48.76 -0.87 -19.27
N ALA A 392 -49.50 -1.97 -19.21
CA ALA A 392 -50.60 -2.14 -18.28
C ALA A 392 -50.13 -2.06 -16.81
N ALA A 393 -49.00 -2.69 -16.49
CA ALA A 393 -48.39 -2.64 -15.16
C ALA A 393 -47.93 -1.21 -14.80
N LEU A 394 -47.33 -0.48 -15.75
CA LEU A 394 -46.93 0.92 -15.58
C LEU A 394 -48.12 1.84 -15.34
N ILE A 395 -49.20 1.68 -16.11
CA ILE A 395 -50.44 2.44 -15.92
C ILE A 395 -51.03 2.14 -14.54
N SER A 396 -51.05 0.87 -14.13
CA SER A 396 -51.54 0.47 -12.82
C SER A 396 -50.71 1.07 -11.68
N ALA A 397 -49.38 1.06 -11.80
CA ALA A 397 -48.47 1.68 -10.84
C ALA A 397 -48.66 3.21 -10.77
N LEU A 398 -48.80 3.88 -11.92
CA LEU A 398 -49.10 5.31 -11.98
C LEU A 398 -50.44 5.64 -11.31
N LYS A 399 -51.47 4.82 -11.53
CA LYS A 399 -52.79 4.97 -10.89
C LYS A 399 -52.74 4.78 -9.37
N ALA A 400 -51.86 3.90 -8.88
CA ALA A 400 -51.64 3.68 -7.45
C ALA A 400 -50.93 4.85 -6.73
N GLY A 401 -50.66 5.96 -7.43
CA GLY A 401 -50.02 7.13 -6.85
C GLY A 401 -48.48 7.05 -6.81
N PHE A 402 -47.90 6.05 -7.49
CA PHE A 402 -46.44 5.84 -7.54
C PHE A 402 -45.71 7.09 -8.05
N GLY A 403 -46.28 7.84 -9.00
CA GLY A 403 -45.68 9.08 -9.52
C GLY A 403 -45.53 10.20 -8.46
N LYS A 404 -46.54 10.39 -7.59
CA LYS A 404 -46.44 11.35 -6.47
C LYS A 404 -45.43 10.88 -5.42
N GLN A 405 -45.35 9.57 -5.21
CA GLN A 405 -44.35 8.94 -4.35
C GLN A 405 -42.94 9.10 -4.91
N LEU A 406 -42.74 8.92 -6.22
CA LEU A 406 -41.45 9.06 -6.91
C LEU A 406 -40.95 10.50 -6.91
N ARG A 407 -41.84 11.48 -7.04
CA ARG A 407 -41.47 12.90 -6.96
C ARG A 407 -41.03 13.29 -5.55
N ARG A 408 -41.82 12.95 -4.52
CA ARG A 408 -41.41 13.12 -3.12
C ARG A 408 -40.10 12.38 -2.81
N TRP A 409 -39.92 11.21 -3.41
CA TRP A 409 -38.71 10.40 -3.30
C TRP A 409 -37.47 11.12 -3.85
N PHE A 410 -37.57 11.74 -5.04
CA PHE A 410 -36.47 12.48 -5.64
C PHE A 410 -36.11 13.70 -4.79
N ASP A 411 -37.13 14.42 -4.31
CA ASP A 411 -36.93 15.60 -3.47
C ASP A 411 -36.31 15.24 -2.11
N ASP A 412 -36.67 14.10 -1.51
CA ASP A 412 -36.12 13.65 -0.22
C ASP A 412 -34.68 13.13 -0.33
N ALA A 413 -34.35 12.44 -1.44
CA ALA A 413 -33.03 11.81 -1.62
C ALA A 413 -31.89 12.83 -1.69
N TRP A 414 -32.19 14.05 -2.17
CA TRP A 414 -31.22 15.14 -2.29
C TRP A 414 -31.26 16.14 -1.14
N ARG A 415 -32.16 15.98 -0.16
CA ARG A 415 -32.13 16.85 1.02
C ARG A 415 -30.86 16.57 1.81
N PRO A 416 -29.98 17.58 2.02
CA PRO A 416 -28.85 17.43 2.91
C PRO A 416 -29.40 17.02 4.28
N LEU A 417 -28.82 15.98 4.87
CA LEU A 417 -29.16 15.58 6.23
C LEU A 417 -29.03 16.82 7.12
N PRO A 418 -30.01 17.10 7.99
CA PRO A 418 -29.88 18.19 8.94
C PRO A 418 -28.56 18.00 9.68
N PRO A 419 -27.76 19.06 9.89
CA PRO A 419 -26.54 18.95 10.65
C PRO A 419 -26.90 18.32 11.99
N ARG A 420 -26.42 17.09 12.23
CA ARG A 420 -26.48 16.50 13.56
C ARG A 420 -25.57 17.37 14.41
N PHE A 421 -26.20 18.29 15.15
CA PHE A 421 -25.54 19.11 16.14
C PHE A 421 -24.64 18.20 16.98
N GLU A 422 -23.39 18.63 17.13
CA GLU A 422 -22.36 18.01 17.96
C GLU A 422 -22.72 18.16 19.45
N GLU A 423 -23.87 17.64 19.86
CA GLU A 423 -24.42 17.81 21.22
C GLU A 423 -23.72 16.91 22.27
N ASP A 424 -22.71 16.13 21.88
CA ASP A 424 -22.04 15.14 22.76
C ASP A 424 -20.51 15.33 22.82
N ARG A 425 -20.01 16.58 22.79
CA ARG A 425 -18.59 16.88 23.08
C ARG A 425 -18.37 17.77 24.32
N SER A 426 -19.24 17.67 25.31
CA SER A 426 -19.02 18.27 26.64
C SER A 426 -19.29 17.25 27.76
N SER A 427 -18.39 16.27 27.90
CA SER A 427 -18.15 15.53 29.15
C SER A 427 -16.82 14.80 29.09
#